data_AF-A0A3D4CGQ7-F1
#
_entry.id   AF-A0A3D4CGQ7-F1
#
_cell.length_a   1.000
_cell.length_b   1.000
_cell.length_c   1.000
_cell.angle_alpha   90.00
_cell.angle_beta   90.00
_cell.angle_gamma   90.00
#
_symmetry.space_group_name_H-M   'P 1'
#
loop_
_entity.id
_entity.type
_entity.pdbx_description
1 polymer ?
#
loop_
_entity_poly.entity_id
_entity_poly.type
_entity_poly.pdbx_seq_one_letter_code
_entity_poly.pdbx_strand_id
1 'polypeptide(L)' 'MGELSIKITVAQRVYPLVVDETEEENIRKAAKLLDGII' A
#
# COMPACT_ATOMS: atom_id res chain seq x y z
N MET A 1 14.95 5.24 -10.35
CA MET A 1 13.77 5.89 -9.75
C MET A 1 12.57 5.38 -10.52
N GLY A 2 12.22 4.12 -10.26
CA GLY A 2 11.12 3.45 -10.94
C GLY A 2 9.89 3.53 -10.06
N GLU A 3 8.93 4.36 -10.46
CA GLU A 3 7.64 4.44 -9.80
C GLU A 3 6.86 3.14 -10.04
N LEU A 4 6.54 2.42 -8.97
CA LEU A 4 5.77 1.17 -9.00
C LEU A 4 4.31 1.44 -8.66
N SER A 5 3.40 1.01 -9.53
CA SER A 5 1.97 1.05 -9.25
C SER A 5 1.55 -0.19 -8.45
N ILE A 6 1.17 0.01 -7.19
CA ILE A 6 0.64 -1.05 -6.32
C ILE A 6 -0.83 -0.82 -6.00
N LYS A 7 -1.58 -1.91 -5.85
CA LYS A 7 -2.96 -1.87 -5.37
C LYS A 7 -2.96 -2.29 -3.91
N ILE A 8 -3.33 -1.38 -3.02
CA ILE A 8 -3.55 -1.68 -1.61
C ILE A 8 -5.03 -1.81 -1.32
N THR A 9 -5.39 -2.81 -0.51
CA THR A 9 -6.76 -3.05 -0.06
C THR A 9 -6.84 -2.69 1.41
N VAL A 10 -7.74 -1.78 1.77
CA VAL A 10 -7.98 -1.36 3.16
C VAL A 10 -9.49 -1.24 3.36
N ALA A 11 -10.03 -1.87 4.41
CA ALA A 11 -11.46 -1.78 4.76
C ALA A 11 -12.40 -2.14 3.58
N GLN A 12 -12.09 -3.24 2.88
CA GLN A 12 -12.78 -3.71 1.67
C GLN A 12 -12.77 -2.73 0.47
N ARG A 13 -11.93 -1.70 0.49
CA ARG A 13 -11.75 -0.77 -0.64
C ARG A 13 -10.36 -0.91 -1.23
N VAL A 14 -10.29 -0.91 -2.56
CA VAL A 14 -9.02 -1.00 -3.29
C VAL A 14 -8.62 0.39 -3.73
N TYR A 15 -7.44 0.83 -3.29
CA TYR A 15 -6.85 2.10 -3.70
C TYR A 15 -5.58 1.81 -4.52
N PRO A 16 -5.54 2.17 -5.81
CA PRO A 16 -4.32 2.14 -6.58
C PRO A 16 -3.43 3.31 -6.14
N LEU A 17 -2.22 3.02 -5.67
CA LEU A 17 -1.20 4.01 -5.33
C LEU A 17 0.05 3.76 -6.17
N VAL A 18 0.69 4.86 -6.57
CA VAL A 18 2.03 4.83 -7.16
C VAL A 18 3.02 5.12 -6.06
N VAL A 19 3.96 4.22 -5.82
CA VAL A 19 4.97 4.31 -4.77
C VAL A 19 6.34 3.96 -5.34
N ASP A 20 7.39 4.50 -4.73
CA ASP A 20 8.75 4.12 -5.12
C ASP A 20 9.05 2.67 -4.67
N GLU A 21 9.90 1.97 -5.42
CA GLU A 21 10.31 0.59 -5.11
C GLU A 21 10.91 0.46 -3.69
N THR A 22 11.56 1.53 -3.22
CA THR A 22 12.16 1.60 -1.89
C THR A 22 11.12 1.73 -0.77
N GLU A 23 9.91 2.23 -1.09
CA GLU A 23 8.83 2.47 -0.13
C GLU A 23 7.74 1.38 -0.14
N GLU A 24 7.72 0.50 -1.16
CA GLU A 24 6.70 -0.56 -1.31
C GLU A 24 6.54 -1.41 -0.04
N GLU A 25 7.66 -1.83 0.55
CA GLU A 25 7.64 -2.69 1.75
C GLU A 25 6.98 -1.98 2.94
N ASN A 26 7.28 -0.69 3.13
CA ASN A 26 6.72 0.12 4.22
C ASN A 26 5.23 0.38 4.00
N ILE A 27 4.82 0.71 2.78
CA ILE A 27 3.41 0.95 2.43
C ILE A 27 2.60 -0.33 2.62
N ARG A 28 3.13 -1.50 2.23
CA ARG A 28 2.47 -2.80 2.39
C ARG A 28 2.29 -3.16 3.86
N LYS A 29 3.29 -2.90 4.71
CA LYS A 29 3.18 -3.07 6.17
C LYS A 29 2.13 -2.13 6.76
N ALA A 30 2.15 -0.85 6.38
CA ALA A 30 1.17 0.14 6.83
C ALA A 30 -0.26 -0.23 6.41
N ALA A 31 -0.47 -0.68 5.17
CA ALA A 31 -1.77 -1.13 4.69
C ALA A 31 -2.32 -2.30 5.51
N LYS A 32 -1.47 -3.27 5.85
CA LYS A 32 -1.86 -4.41 6.71
C LYS A 32 -2.16 -3.99 8.15
N LEU A 33 -1.43 -3.02 8.69
CA LEU A 33 -1.71 -2.46 10.01
C LEU A 33 -3.05 -1.71 10.03
N LEU A 34 -3.33 -0.91 9.00
CA LEU A 34 -4.59 -0.18 8.88
C LEU A 34 -5.79 -1.12 8.78
N ASP A 35 -5.68 -2.20 8.02
CA ASP A 35 -6.74 -3.22 7.91
C ASP A 35 -7.02 -3.96 9.23
N GLY A 36 -6.03 -4.05 10.13
CA GLY A 36 -6.22 -4.64 11.46
C GLY A 36 -6.79 -3.68 12.51
N ILE A 37 -6.81 -2.38 12.23
CA ILE A 37 -7.32 -1.34 13.14
C ILE A 37 -8.75 -0.94 12.79
N ILE A 38 -9.13 -1.04 11.51
CA ILE A 38 -10.44 -0.61 10.96
C ILE A 38 -11.40 -1.80 10.90
#